data_AF-A0A1M3LJG7-F1
#
_entry.id   AF-A0A1M3LJG7-F1
#
_cell.length_a   1.000
_cell.length_b   1.000
_cell.length_c   1.000
_cell.angle_alpha   90.00
_cell.angle_beta   90.00
_cell.angle_gamma   90.00
#
_symmetry.space_group_name_H-M   'P 1'
#
loop_
_entity.id
_entity.type
_entity.pdbx_description
1 polymer ?
#
loop_
_entity_poly.entity_id
_entity_poly.type
_entity_poly.pdbx_seq_one_letter_code
_entity_poly.pdbx_strand_id
1 'polypeptide(L)' 'MGSVVIRNLDDAIINQFRTKAELNNRSLEAELREALAAQAPLTPEQKLALIEKVRVILPPGSPDSVELIREDRASR' A
#
# COMPACT_ATOMS: atom_id res chain seq x y z
N MET A 1 3.01 2.29 -20.29
CA MET A 1 3.17 3.64 -19.69
C MET A 1 1.85 4.37 -19.85
N GLY A 2 1.30 4.94 -18.77
CA GLY A 2 0.07 5.73 -18.79
C GLY A 2 0.33 7.08 -18.13
N SER A 3 -0.45 8.10 -18.50
CA SER A 3 -0.39 9.43 -17.89
C SER A 3 -1.71 9.74 -17.20
N VAL A 4 -1.62 10.40 -16.05
CA VAL A 4 -2.78 10.87 -15.28
C VAL A 4 -2.67 12.39 -15.15
N VAL A 5 -3.74 13.10 -15.48
CA VAL A 5 -3.83 14.55 -15.32
C VAL A 5 -4.83 14.85 -14.20
N ILE A 6 -4.34 15.45 -13.11
CA ILE A 6 -5.18 15.91 -12.01
C ILE A 6 -5.44 17.39 -12.22
N ARG A 7 -6.69 17.77 -12.48
CA ARG A 7 -7.11 19.17 -12.67
C ARG A 7 -7.61 19.75 -11.36
N ASN A 8 -7.49 21.07 -11.20
CA ASN A 8 -7.98 21.82 -10.04
C ASN A 8 -7.45 21.28 -8.70
N LEU A 9 -6.19 20.85 -8.68
CA LEU A 9 -5.51 20.50 -7.43
C LEU A 9 -5.18 21.78 -6.68
N ASP A 10 -5.43 21.79 -5.38
CA ASP A 10 -5.10 22.92 -4.51
C ASP A 10 -3.59 23.24 -4.58
N ASP A 11 -3.27 24.51 -4.86
CA ASP A 11 -1.90 25.00 -4.94
C ASP A 11 -1.14 24.80 -3.62
N ALA A 12 -1.85 24.81 -2.48
CA ALA A 12 -1.24 24.51 -1.19
C ALA A 12 -0.69 23.07 -1.15
N ILE A 13 -1.41 22.11 -1.73
CA ILE A 13 -0.97 20.71 -1.82
C ILE A 13 0.23 20.60 -2.75
N ILE A 14 0.18 21.27 -3.92
CA ILE A 14 1.30 21.29 -4.87
C ILE A 14 2.57 21.80 -4.21
N ASN A 15 2.47 22.88 -3.43
CA ASN A 15 3.61 23.47 -2.73
C ASN A 15 4.16 22.56 -1.63
N GLN A 16 3.32 21.90 -0.85
CA GLN A 16 3.77 20.92 0.15
C GLN A 16 4.54 19.76 -0.48
N PHE A 17 4.06 19.23 -1.61
CA PHE A 17 4.76 18.17 -2.34
C PHE A 17 6.04 18.67 -3.00
N ARG A 18 6.10 19.92 -3.45
CA ARG A 18 7.34 20.54 -3.96
C ARG A 18 8.40 20.60 -2.88
N THR A 19 8.05 21.06 -1.68
CA THR A 19 8.98 21.08 -0.53
C THR A 19 9.44 19.67 -0.18
N LYS A 20 8.55 18.68 -0.16
CA LYS A 20 8.95 17.27 0.07
C LYS A 20 9.91 16.76 -1.01
N ALA A 21 9.65 17.06 -2.28
CA ALA A 21 10.48 16.65 -3.38
C ALA A 21 11.90 17.23 -3.27
N GLU A 22 12.02 18.52 -2.91
CA GLU A 22 13.29 19.20 -2.63
C GLU A 22 14.04 18.54 -1.47
N LEU A 23 13.36 18.28 -0.35
CA LEU A 23 13.96 17.58 0.80
C LEU A 23 14.46 16.19 0.46
N ASN A 24 13.78 15.49 -0.44
CA ASN A 24 14.13 14.14 -0.89
C ASN A 24 15.06 14.13 -2.13
N ASN A 25 15.56 15.29 -2.58
CA ASN A 25 16.41 15.46 -3.77
C ASN A 25 15.83 14.78 -5.04
N ARG A 26 14.51 14.87 -5.24
CA ARG A 26 13.81 14.29 -6.39
C ARG A 26 12.87 15.30 -7.03
N SER A 27 12.44 15.03 -8.26
CA SER A 27 11.47 15.90 -8.95
C SER A 27 10.09 15.77 -8.31
N LEU A 28 9.26 16.81 -8.46
CA LEU A 28 7.86 16.79 -7.98
C LEU A 28 7.09 15.59 -8.56
N GLU A 29 7.28 15.29 -9.84
CA GLU A 29 6.66 14.12 -10.48
C GLU A 29 7.13 12.81 -9.83
N ALA A 30 8.42 12.69 -9.53
CA ALA A 30 8.96 11.51 -8.87
C ALA A 30 8.43 11.34 -7.44
N GLU A 31 8.34 12.43 -6.67
CA GLU A 31 7.72 12.44 -5.34
C GLU A 31 6.25 12.00 -5.42
N LEU A 32 5.47 12.56 -6.36
CA LEU A 32 4.06 12.20 -6.53
C LEU A 32 3.90 10.74 -6.97
N ARG A 33 4.77 10.26 -7.87
CA ARG A 33 4.76 8.86 -8.30
C ARG A 33 5.03 7.91 -7.14
N GLU A 34 6.00 8.23 -6.29
CA GLU A 34 6.31 7.45 -5.09
C GLU A 34 5.18 7.51 -4.07
N ALA A 35 4.59 8.68 -3.84
CA ALA A 35 3.43 8.81 -2.95
C ALA A 35 2.22 7.99 -3.44
N LEU A 36 1.97 7.97 -4.75
CA LEU A 36 0.93 7.14 -5.35
C LEU A 36 1.27 5.65 -5.29
N ALA A 37 2.52 5.28 -5.53
CA ALA A 37 2.98 3.89 -5.44
C ALA A 37 2.89 3.35 -4.01
N ALA A 38 3.24 4.16 -3.00
CA ALA A 38 3.15 3.80 -1.60
C ALA A 38 1.70 3.56 -1.13
N GLN A 39 0.73 4.26 -1.74
CA GLN A 39 -0.70 4.09 -1.46
C GLN A 39 -1.38 3.11 -2.41
N ALA A 40 -0.68 2.62 -3.43
CA ALA A 40 -1.23 1.65 -4.35
C ALA A 40 -1.57 0.37 -3.57
N PRO A 41 -2.76 -0.22 -3.79
CA PRO A 41 -3.11 -1.47 -3.13
C PRO A 41 -2.08 -2.54 -3.47
N LEU A 42 -1.69 -3.32 -2.47
CA LEU A 42 -0.75 -4.43 -2.65
C LEU A 42 -1.22 -5.34 -3.78
N THR A 43 -0.31 -5.68 -4.68
CA THR A 43 -0.59 -6.71 -5.69
C THR A 43 -0.88 -8.05 -5.00
N PRO A 44 -1.58 -8.99 -5.66
CA PRO A 44 -1.81 -10.32 -5.10
C PRO A 44 -0.51 -10.99 -4.60
N GLU A 45 0.59 -10.84 -5.34
CA GLU A 45 1.90 -11.39 -5.00
C GLU A 45 2.48 -10.72 -3.75
N GLN A 46 2.34 -9.39 -3.63
CA GLN A 46 2.80 -8.65 -2.45
C GLN A 46 1.98 -9.02 -1.20
N LYS A 47 0.68 -9.28 -1.35
CA LYS A 47 -0.17 -9.77 -0.25
C LYS A 47 0.28 -11.16 0.20
N LEU A 48 0.56 -12.08 -0.73
CA LEU A 48 1.05 -13.41 -0.42
C LEU A 48 2.41 -13.36 0.31
N ALA A 49 3.33 -12.53 -0.17
CA ALA A 49 4.62 -12.33 0.49
C ALA A 49 4.48 -11.78 1.93
N LEU A 50 3.49 -10.91 2.17
CA LEU A 50 3.18 -10.42 3.52
C LEU A 50 2.68 -11.54 4.42
N ILE A 51 1.79 -12.41 3.91
CA ILE A 51 1.25 -13.57 4.63
C ILE A 51 2.37 -14.55 4.98
N GLU A 52 3.30 -14.82 4.06
CA GLU A 52 4.45 -15.70 4.34
C GLU A 52 5.34 -15.15 5.45
N LYS A 53 5.64 -13.84 5.43
CA LYS A 53 6.41 -13.20 6.52
C LYS A 53 5.71 -13.33 7.87
N VAL A 54 4.38 -13.17 7.90
CA VAL A 54 3.58 -13.31 9.13
C VAL A 54 3.55 -14.77 9.60
N ARG A 55 3.49 -15.74 8.69
CA ARG A 55 3.50 -17.17 9.03
C ARG A 55 4.79 -17.58 9.76
N VAL A 56 5.93 -16.97 9.45
CA VAL A 56 7.23 -17.26 10.09
C VAL A 56 7.27 -16.79 11.55
N ILE A 57 6.54 -15.75 11.91
CA ILE A 57 6.50 -15.19 13.27
C ILE A 57 5.35 -15.74 14.14
N LEU A 58 4.45 -16.52 13.54
CA LEU A 58 3.34 -17.11 14.28
C LEU A 58 3.83 -18.20 15.24
N PRO A 59 3.30 -18.27 16.48
CA PRO A 59 3.60 -19.36 17.40
C PRO A 59 3.27 -20.73 16.76
N PRO A 60 4.08 -21.77 17.03
CA PRO A 60 3.77 -23.12 16.58
C PRO A 60 2.40 -23.56 17.12
N GLY A 61 1.57 -24.13 16.25
CA GLY A 61 0.19 -24.55 16.59
C GLY A 61 -0.88 -23.46 16.40
N SER A 62 -0.52 -22.29 15.86
CA SER A 62 -1.51 -21.29 15.47
C SER A 62 -2.51 -21.87 14.45
N PRO A 63 -3.82 -21.70 14.65
CA PRO A 63 -4.85 -22.25 13.77
C PRO A 63 -4.79 -21.63 12.36
N ASP A 64 -5.18 -22.39 11.35
CA ASP A 64 -5.30 -21.85 9.99
C ASP A 64 -6.48 -20.87 9.93
N SER A 65 -6.17 -19.65 9.51
CA SER A 65 -7.16 -18.62 9.21
C SER A 65 -8.31 -19.12 8.30
N VAL A 66 -8.05 -20.04 7.38
CA VAL A 66 -9.07 -20.60 6.49
C VAL A 66 -10.10 -21.42 7.28
N GLU A 67 -9.67 -22.18 8.29
CA GLU A 67 -10.57 -22.95 9.13
C GLU A 67 -11.44 -22.03 9.99
N LEU A 68 -10.83 -21.02 10.63
CA LEU A 68 -11.56 -20.03 11.42
C LEU A 68 -12.63 -19.28 10.60
N ILE A 69 -12.30 -18.86 9.37
CA ILE A 69 -13.25 -18.17 8.49
C ILE A 69 -14.39 -19.11 8.06
N ARG A 70 -14.12 -20.41 7.88
CA ARG A 70 -15.16 -21.40 7.55
C ARG A 70 -16.09 -21.65 8.72
N GLU A 71 -15.55 -21.78 9.93
CA GLU A 71 -16.34 -21.90 11.16
C GLU A 71 -17.26 -20.69 11.35
N ASP A 72 -16.74 -19.47 11.16
CA ASP A 72 -17.51 -18.23 11.31
C ASP A 72 -18.58 -18.04 10.22
N ARG A 73 -18.34 -18.56 9.01
CA ARG A 73 -19.36 -18.58 7.95
C ARG A 73 -20.44 -19.62 8.20
N ALA A 74 -20.10 -20.75 8.81
CA ALA A 74 -21.04 -21.83 9.09
C ALA A 74 -21.97 -21.50 10.28
N SER A 75 -21.61 -20.51 11.10
CA SER A 75 -22.38 -20.06 12.27
C SER A 75 -23.33 -18.89 11.99
N ARG A 76 -23.34 -18.35 10.77
CA ARG A 76 -24.28 -17.32 10.27
C ARG A 76 -25.44 -17.93 9.49
#